data_AF-A0A8J3KXP8-F1
#
_entry.id   AF-A0A8J3KXP8-F1
#
_cell.length_a   1.000
_cell.length_b   1.000
_cell.length_c   1.000
_cell.angle_alpha   90.00
_cell.angle_beta   90.00
_cell.angle_gamma   90.00
#
_symmetry.space_group_name_H-M   'P 1'
#
loop_
_entity.id
_entity.type
_entity.pdbx_description
1 polymer ?
#
loop_
_entity_poly.entity_id
_entity_poly.type
_entity_poly.pdbx_seq_one_letter_code
_entity_poly.pdbx_strand_id
1 'polypeptide(L)'
;MRTAALHRALTEPAEPDLRALPGTVAALLTELDAPPRLGAHLRAVHDVAAHLLDALAEAYPGLAVSAEEVLFGAATHDIGKVVFPSELSGPGSAHEPAGYELLVAHGVEP
;
A
#
# COMPACT_ATOMS: atom_id res chain seq x y z
N MET A 1 21.53 0.29 -2.93
CA MET A 1 21.02 -0.68 -3.93
C MET A 1 19.57 -1.11 -3.70
N ARG A 2 19.00 -1.03 -2.47
CA ARG A 2 17.59 -1.33 -2.19
C ARG A 2 16.62 -0.19 -2.57
N THR A 3 16.96 1.05 -2.23
CA THR A 3 16.21 2.27 -2.58
C THR A 3 15.98 2.44 -4.09
N ALA A 4 16.96 2.10 -4.94
CA ALA A 4 16.79 2.19 -6.40
C ALA A 4 15.77 1.18 -6.93
N ALA A 5 15.76 -0.05 -6.41
CA ALA A 5 14.78 -1.06 -6.80
C ALA A 5 13.39 -0.75 -6.25
N LEU A 6 13.30 -0.20 -5.03
CA LEU A 6 12.05 0.28 -4.45
C LEU A 6 11.48 1.43 -5.28
N HIS A 7 12.30 2.43 -5.65
CA HIS A 7 11.89 3.53 -6.49
C HIS A 7 11.28 3.01 -7.81
N ARG A 8 11.93 2.05 -8.48
CA ARG A 8 11.36 1.43 -9.69
C ARG A 8 10.00 0.79 -9.43
N ALA A 9 9.87 0.01 -8.35
CA ALA A 9 8.60 -0.60 -7.98
C ALA A 9 7.47 0.44 -7.76
N LEU A 10 7.81 1.61 -7.21
CA LEU A 10 6.85 2.68 -6.93
C LEU A 10 6.51 3.54 -8.15
N THR A 11 7.44 3.74 -9.10
CA THR A 11 7.30 4.79 -10.12
C THR A 11 7.37 4.32 -11.56
N GLU A 12 8.01 3.19 -11.86
CA GLU A 12 8.16 2.78 -13.26
C GLU A 12 6.84 2.26 -13.83
N PRO A 13 6.61 2.42 -15.15
CA PRO A 13 5.49 1.80 -15.83
C PRO A 13 5.44 0.30 -15.56
N ALA A 14 4.23 -0.23 -15.37
CA ALA A 14 3.98 -1.66 -15.29
C ALA A 14 3.10 -2.08 -16.49
N GLU A 15 3.02 -3.37 -16.76
CA GLU A 15 2.05 -3.93 -17.71
C GLU A 15 1.15 -4.91 -16.97
N PRO A 16 -0.16 -4.60 -16.77
CA PRO A 16 -0.85 -3.35 -17.12
C PRO A 16 -0.32 -2.13 -16.33
N ASP A 17 -0.59 -0.92 -16.82
CA ASP A 17 -0.20 0.30 -16.09
C ASP A 17 -0.91 0.33 -14.74
N LEU A 18 -0.16 0.65 -13.70
CA LEU A 18 -0.65 0.63 -12.33
C LEU A 18 -0.69 2.04 -11.77
N ARG A 19 -1.85 2.41 -11.22
CA ARG A 19 -2.04 3.67 -10.49
C ARG A 19 -0.92 3.89 -9.46
N ALA A 20 -0.41 5.11 -9.43
CA ALA A 20 0.59 5.51 -8.44
C ALA A 20 -0.02 5.52 -7.03
N LEU A 21 0.77 5.12 -6.03
CA LEU A 21 0.39 5.25 -4.62
C LEU A 21 0.20 6.73 -4.23
N PRO A 22 -0.57 7.03 -3.17
CA PRO A 22 -0.56 8.36 -2.57
C PRO A 22 0.88 8.79 -2.24
N GLY A 23 1.22 10.04 -2.56
CA GLY A 23 2.59 10.53 -2.42
C GLY A 23 3.15 10.40 -1.00
N THR A 24 2.30 10.58 0.01
CA THR A 24 2.64 10.38 1.43
C THR A 24 3.02 8.92 1.74
N VAL A 25 2.29 7.95 1.19
CA VAL A 25 2.59 6.52 1.35
C VAL A 25 3.87 6.13 0.63
N ALA A 26 4.08 6.61 -0.61
CA ALA A 26 5.31 6.35 -1.34
C ALA A 26 6.55 6.93 -0.64
N ALA A 27 6.43 8.13 -0.06
CA ALA A 27 7.47 8.76 0.75
C ALA A 27 7.77 7.93 2.01
N LEU A 28 6.73 7.51 2.74
CA LEU A 28 6.87 6.67 3.93
C LEU A 28 7.56 5.34 3.62
N LEU A 29 7.15 4.64 2.55
CA LEU A 29 7.82 3.39 2.14
C LEU A 29 9.29 3.60 1.79
N THR A 30 9.63 4.76 1.22
CA THR A 30 11.02 5.13 0.90
C THR A 30 11.83 5.42 2.17
N GLU A 31 11.26 6.17 3.12
CA GLU A 31 11.86 6.45 4.42
C GLU A 31 12.16 5.17 5.21
N LEU A 32 11.23 4.21 5.15
CA LEU A 32 11.34 2.90 5.80
C LEU A 32 12.28 1.91 5.07
N ASP A 33 12.90 2.30 3.94
CA ASP A 33 13.65 1.43 3.03
C ASP A 33 12.89 0.12 2.74
N ALA A 34 11.59 0.23 2.42
CA ALA A 34 10.72 -0.92 2.25
C ALA A 34 11.26 -1.91 1.20
N PRO A 35 11.04 -3.23 1.38
CA PRO A 35 11.40 -4.21 0.37
C PRO A 35 10.74 -3.86 -0.98
N PRO A 36 11.46 -3.86 -2.12
CA PRO A 36 10.88 -3.48 -3.42
C PRO A 36 9.64 -4.30 -3.80
N ARG A 37 9.61 -5.59 -3.43
CA ARG A 37 8.46 -6.48 -3.63
C ARG A 37 7.23 -6.03 -2.85
N LEU A 38 7.41 -5.47 -1.64
CA LEU A 38 6.32 -4.89 -0.86
C LEU A 38 5.76 -3.66 -1.57
N GLY A 39 6.61 -2.74 -2.01
CA GLY A 39 6.18 -1.55 -2.76
C GLY A 39 5.40 -1.90 -4.03
N ALA A 40 5.89 -2.86 -4.81
CA ALA A 40 5.17 -3.35 -6.00
C ALA A 40 3.81 -3.98 -5.66
N HIS A 41 3.76 -4.78 -4.60
CA HIS A 41 2.51 -5.40 -4.13
C HIS A 41 1.48 -4.36 -3.70
N LEU A 42 1.87 -3.41 -2.84
CA LEU A 42 0.99 -2.35 -2.36
C LEU A 42 0.45 -1.50 -3.51
N ARG A 43 1.29 -1.18 -4.50
CA ARG A 43 0.87 -0.45 -5.71
C ARG A 43 -0.16 -1.23 -6.54
N ALA A 44 0.05 -2.53 -6.74
CA ALA A 44 -0.92 -3.37 -7.46
C ALA A 44 -2.27 -3.47 -6.73
N VAL A 45 -2.26 -3.62 -5.39
CA VAL A 45 -3.50 -3.70 -4.60
C VAL A 45 -4.22 -2.35 -4.56
N HIS A 46 -3.48 -1.24 -4.45
CA HIS A 46 -4.04 0.11 -4.54
C HIS A 46 -4.75 0.37 -5.88
N ASP A 47 -4.15 -0.06 -6.99
CA ASP A 47 -4.76 0.05 -8.32
C ASP A 47 -6.08 -0.73 -8.41
N VAL A 48 -6.09 -1.98 -7.94
CA VAL A 48 -7.31 -2.80 -7.89
C VAL A 48 -8.36 -2.17 -6.97
N ALA A 49 -7.97 -1.62 -5.82
CA ALA A 49 -8.90 -0.93 -4.93
C ALA A 49 -9.57 0.28 -5.61
N ALA A 50 -8.83 1.03 -6.43
CA ALA A 50 -9.40 2.13 -7.23
C ALA A 50 -10.44 1.62 -8.24
N HIS A 51 -10.11 0.57 -9.00
CA HIS A 51 -11.05 -0.04 -9.95
C HIS A 51 -12.32 -0.58 -9.26
N LEU A 52 -12.18 -1.17 -8.08
CA LEU A 52 -13.33 -1.65 -7.30
C LEU A 52 -14.19 -0.50 -6.79
N LEU A 53 -13.58 0.61 -6.34
CA LEU A 53 -14.31 1.80 -5.92
C LEU A 53 -15.11 2.42 -7.07
N ASP A 54 -14.52 2.52 -8.26
CA ASP A 54 -15.20 3.02 -9.45
C ASP A 54 -16.42 2.14 -9.79
N ALA A 55 -16.24 0.82 -9.80
CA ALA A 55 -17.33 -0.12 -10.05
C ALA A 55 -18.44 -0.08 -8.97
N LEU A 56 -18.06 0.11 -7.70
CA LEU A 56 -19.02 0.24 -6.60
C LEU A 56 -19.80 1.55 -6.69
N ALA A 57 -19.16 2.66 -7.08
CA ALA A 57 -19.83 3.94 -7.27
C ALA A 57 -20.88 3.88 -8.39
N GLU A 58 -20.60 3.14 -9.46
CA GLU A 58 -21.56 2.91 -10.55
C GLU A 58 -22.71 1.98 -10.13
N ALA A 59 -22.40 0.85 -9.49
CA ALA A 59 -23.38 -0.16 -9.13
C ALA A 59 -24.26 0.27 -7.94
N TYR A 60 -23.72 1.07 -7.02
CA TYR A 60 -24.37 1.48 -5.78
C TYR A 60 -24.14 2.97 -5.48
N PRO A 61 -24.78 3.90 -6.21
CA PRO A 61 -24.53 5.35 -6.06
C PRO A 61 -24.84 5.91 -4.67
N GLY A 62 -25.62 5.19 -3.85
CA GLY A 62 -25.95 5.57 -2.47
C GLY A 62 -25.06 4.92 -1.40
N LEU A 63 -24.06 4.11 -1.78
CA LEU A 63 -23.17 3.48 -0.81
C LEU A 63 -22.22 4.53 -0.20
N ALA A 64 -22.33 4.73 1.10
CA ALA A 64 -21.44 5.61 1.85
C ALA A 64 -20.10 4.90 2.11
N VAL A 65 -19.14 5.08 1.21
CA VAL A 65 -17.76 4.60 1.35
C VAL A 65 -16.79 5.75 1.12
N SER A 66 -15.80 5.90 2.00
CA SER A 66 -14.72 6.87 1.81
C SER A 66 -13.68 6.29 0.85
N ALA A 67 -13.63 6.80 -0.38
CA ALA A 67 -12.63 6.40 -1.36
C ALA A 67 -11.20 6.67 -0.87
N GLU A 68 -11.00 7.79 -0.16
CA GLU A 68 -9.69 8.17 0.38
C GLU A 68 -9.19 7.15 1.41
N GLU A 69 -10.02 6.78 2.38
CA GLU A 69 -9.66 5.82 3.43
C GLU A 69 -9.40 4.43 2.84
N VAL A 70 -10.22 3.98 1.89
CA VAL A 70 -10.04 2.69 1.22
C VAL A 70 -8.73 2.66 0.43
N LEU A 71 -8.44 3.71 -0.34
CA LEU A 71 -7.21 3.80 -1.12
C LEU A 71 -5.97 3.90 -0.24
N PHE A 72 -6.05 4.62 0.88
CA PHE A 72 -4.99 4.69 1.87
C PHE A 72 -4.75 3.31 2.52
N GLY A 73 -5.82 2.67 3.01
CA GLY A 73 -5.75 1.35 3.61
C GLY A 73 -5.17 0.31 2.66
N ALA A 74 -5.60 0.28 1.39
CA ALA A 74 -5.04 -0.62 0.37
C ALA A 74 -3.53 -0.38 0.17
N ALA A 75 -3.12 0.89 0.12
CA ALA A 75 -1.74 1.30 -0.07
C ALA A 75 -0.83 1.01 1.14
N THR A 76 -1.37 0.76 2.33
CA THR A 76 -0.61 0.53 3.56
C THR A 76 -0.89 -0.81 4.26
N HIS A 77 -1.84 -1.63 3.79
CA HIS A 77 -2.35 -2.78 4.55
C HIS A 77 -1.26 -3.76 5.04
N ASP A 78 -0.20 -3.93 4.23
CA ASP A 78 0.91 -4.85 4.49
C ASP A 78 2.19 -4.12 4.99
N ILE A 79 2.11 -2.85 5.38
CA ILE A 79 3.29 -2.01 5.69
C ILE A 79 4.13 -2.59 6.83
N GLY A 80 3.54 -3.33 7.77
CA GLY A 80 4.27 -4.02 8.83
C GLY A 80 5.26 -5.09 8.33
N LYS A 81 5.17 -5.52 7.06
CA LYS A 81 6.16 -6.41 6.43
C LYS A 81 7.50 -5.71 6.18
N VAL A 82 7.60 -4.40 6.39
CA VAL A 82 8.88 -3.72 6.58
C VAL A 82 9.61 -4.27 7.81
N VAL A 83 8.90 -4.48 8.91
CA VAL A 83 9.43 -4.99 10.19
C VAL A 83 9.57 -6.51 10.15
N PHE A 84 8.62 -7.21 9.52
CA PHE A 84 8.61 -8.67 9.38
C PHE A 84 8.75 -9.13 7.91
N PRO A 85 9.91 -8.91 7.25
CA PRO A 85 10.07 -9.19 5.83
C PRO A 85 9.96 -10.68 5.48
N SER A 86 10.13 -11.60 6.44
CA SER A 86 9.90 -13.03 6.23
C SER A 86 8.44 -13.34 5.84
N GLU A 87 7.48 -12.52 6.26
CA GLU A 87 6.05 -12.68 5.96
C GLU A 87 5.68 -12.19 4.54
N LEU A 88 6.64 -11.70 3.74
CA LEU A 88 6.41 -11.43 2.30
C LEU A 88 6.26 -12.72 1.47
N SER A 89 6.83 -13.82 1.93
CA SER A 89 6.82 -15.11 1.22
C SER A 89 6.48 -16.30 2.12
N GLY A 90 6.59 -16.12 3.44
CA GLY A 90 6.19 -17.12 4.43
C GLY A 90 4.82 -16.81 5.04
N PRO A 91 4.23 -17.77 5.76
CA PRO A 91 3.06 -17.51 6.58
C PRO A 91 3.41 -16.57 7.75
N GLY A 92 2.40 -15.87 8.27
CA GLY A 92 2.53 -15.03 9.45
C GLY A 92 1.47 -13.92 9.47
N SER A 93 1.31 -13.30 10.63
CA SER A 93 0.39 -12.18 10.87
C SER A 93 1.00 -11.14 11.81
N ALA A 94 2.30 -11.22 12.11
CA ALA A 94 2.94 -10.25 12.99
C ALA A 94 3.04 -8.86 12.33
N HIS A 95 3.02 -8.80 10.99
CA HIS A 95 2.94 -7.54 10.26
C HIS A 95 1.65 -6.75 10.52
N GLU A 96 0.55 -7.37 10.96
CA GLU A 96 -0.72 -6.68 11.18
C GLU A 96 -0.61 -5.67 12.36
N PRO A 97 -0.32 -6.09 13.61
CA PRO A 97 -0.15 -5.14 14.71
C PRO A 97 1.05 -4.22 14.52
N ALA A 98 2.16 -4.71 13.93
CA ALA A 98 3.31 -3.85 13.67
C ALA A 98 3.04 -2.80 12.57
N GLY A 99 2.19 -3.11 11.60
CA GLY A 99 1.75 -2.15 10.60
C GLY A 99 0.94 -1.02 11.23
N TYR A 100 0.02 -1.36 12.13
CA TYR A 100 -0.73 -0.37 12.92
C TYR A 100 0.22 0.53 13.75
N GLU A 101 1.09 -0.08 14.57
CA GLU A 101 2.04 0.66 15.41
C GLU A 101 2.94 1.58 14.57
N LEU A 102 3.38 1.10 13.41
CA LEU A 102 4.22 1.86 12.49
C LEU A 102 3.48 3.07 11.92
N LEU A 103 2.22 2.91 11.48
CA LEU A 103 1.43 4.03 10.95
C LEU A 103 1.16 5.09 12.01
N VAL A 104 0.78 4.69 13.22
CA VAL A 104 0.57 5.61 14.36
C VAL A 104 1.86 6.35 14.71
N ALA A 105 3.00 5.64 14.74
CA ALA A 105 4.30 6.28 14.99
C ALA A 105 4.70 7.32 13.94
N HIS A 106 4.15 7.24 12.73
CA HIS A 106 4.36 8.21 11.64
C HIS A 106 3.21 9.22 11.50
N GLY A 107 2.34 9.35 12.52
CA GLY A 107 1.33 10.40 12.61
C GLY A 107 0.01 10.11 11.89
N VAL A 108 -0.27 8.84 11.58
CA VAL A 108 -1.59 8.42 11.12
C VAL A 108 -2.51 8.26 12.33
N GLU A 109 -3.65 8.93 12.30
CA GLU A 109 -4.64 8.85 13.37
C GLU A 109 -5.33 7.46 13.38
N PRO A 110 -5.56 6.85 14.56
CA PRO A 110 -6.28 5.59 14.70
C PRO A 110 -7.78 5.63 14.35
#